data_AF-A0A1F6G422-F1
#
_entry.id   AF-A0A1F6G422-F1
#
_cell.length_a   1.000
_cell.length_b   1.000
_cell.length_c   1.000
_cell.angle_alpha   90.00
_cell.angle_beta   90.00
_cell.angle_gamma   90.00
#
_symmetry.space_group_name_H-M   'P 1'
#
loop_
_entity.id
_entity.type
_entity.pdbx_description
1 polymer ?
#
loop_
_entity_poly.entity_id
_entity_poly.type
_entity_poly.pdbx_seq_one_letter_code
_entity_poly.pdbx_strand_id
1 'polypeptide(L)'
;MLLVDIATEFLLFTGDGDFEALIIYAMEHGVHVHIVSNTRRDEFGDKRFSTRLQNLLEEEISSGKRRSSFIDINDWKQSIKKREPPSSVAVLERT
;
A
#
# COMPACT_ATOMS: atom_id res chain seq x y z
N MET A 1 29.17 9.09 11.04
CA MET A 1 28.48 7.81 10.80
C MET A 1 26.99 8.10 10.83
N LEU A 2 26.34 8.19 9.68
CA LEU A 2 24.89 8.42 9.60
C LEU A 2 24.22 7.06 9.82
N LEU A 3 23.56 6.88 10.97
CA LEU A 3 22.60 5.81 11.17
C LEU A 3 21.44 6.08 10.22
N VAL A 4 21.35 5.31 9.14
CA VAL A 4 20.11 5.20 8.38
C VAL A 4 19.17 4.43 9.29
N ASP A 5 18.32 5.14 10.01
CA ASP A 5 17.20 4.54 10.71
C ASP A 5 16.36 3.84 9.63
N ILE A 6 16.27 2.51 9.69
CA ILE A 6 15.51 1.75 8.70
C ILE A 6 14.05 2.04 9.02
N ALA A 7 13.48 3.05 8.36
CA ALA A 7 12.07 3.36 8.46
C ALA A 7 11.29 2.06 8.23
N THR A 8 10.54 1.63 9.24
CA THR A 8 9.76 0.39 9.15
C THR A 8 8.58 0.68 8.21
N GLU A 9 8.45 -0.13 7.17
CA GLU A 9 7.40 0.03 6.15
C GLU A 9 6.44 -1.16 6.19
N PHE A 10 5.14 -0.88 6.20
CA PHE A 10 4.09 -1.91 6.11
C PHE A 10 3.40 -1.83 4.76
N LEU A 11 3.20 -2.99 4.15
CA LEU A 11 2.27 -3.14 3.03
C LEU A 11 0.98 -3.77 3.55
N LEU A 12 -0.08 -2.98 3.60
CA LEU A 12 -1.41 -3.43 3.98
C LEU A 12 -2.23 -3.73 2.73
N PHE A 13 -2.40 -5.02 2.43
CA PHE A 13 -3.27 -5.47 1.35
C PHE A 13 -4.71 -5.53 1.84
N THR A 14 -5.58 -4.71 1.27
CA THR A 14 -6.98 -4.65 1.70
C THR A 14 -7.93 -4.40 0.53
N GLY A 15 -9.15 -4.92 0.66
CA GLY A 15 -10.31 -4.51 -0.13
C GLY A 15 -11.10 -3.45 0.62
N ASP A 16 -12.27 -3.85 1.15
CA ASP A 16 -13.24 -2.97 1.81
C ASP A 16 -13.06 -2.91 3.35
N GLY A 17 -12.05 -3.60 3.88
CA GLY A 17 -11.88 -3.76 5.32
C GLY A 17 -11.63 -2.44 6.05
N ASP A 18 -12.16 -2.35 7.27
CA ASP A 18 -11.90 -1.24 8.19
C ASP A 18 -10.61 -1.50 8.98
N PHE A 19 -9.54 -0.83 8.55
CA PHE A 19 -8.22 -0.91 9.18
C PHE A 19 -7.73 0.46 9.66
N GLU A 20 -8.62 1.46 9.71
CA GLU A 20 -8.26 2.84 10.03
C GLU A 20 -7.48 2.93 11.36
N ALA A 21 -8.00 2.31 12.41
CA ALA A 21 -7.36 2.29 13.73
C ALA A 21 -5.98 1.62 13.73
N LEU A 22 -5.81 0.53 12.97
CA LEU A 22 -4.53 -0.17 12.84
C LEU A 22 -3.50 0.68 12.10
N ILE A 23 -3.92 1.34 11.03
CA ILE A 23 -3.06 2.21 10.22
C ILE A 23 -2.61 3.41 11.05
N ILE A 24 -3.54 4.05 11.77
CA ILE A 24 -3.24 5.16 12.68
C ILE A 24 -2.23 4.72 13.74
N TYR A 25 -2.50 3.60 14.42
CA TYR A 25 -1.60 3.05 15.42
C TYR A 25 -0.19 2.81 14.85
N ALA A 26 -0.07 2.18 13.69
CA ALA A 26 1.22 1.94 13.05
C ALA A 26 1.95 3.26 12.72
N MET A 27 1.25 4.24 12.15
CA MET A 27 1.82 5.55 11.82
C MET A 27 2.26 6.35 13.04
N GLU A 28 1.56 6.22 14.17
CA GLU A 28 1.96 6.83 15.45
C GLU A 28 3.25 6.21 16.01
N HIS A 29 3.53 4.95 15.66
CA HIS A 29 4.75 4.23 16.03
C HIS A 29 5.87 4.36 14.99
N GLY A 30 5.78 5.35 14.09
CA GLY A 30 6.83 5.66 13.12
C GLY A 30 6.88 4.72 11.90
N VAL A 31 5.85 3.90 11.69
CA VAL A 31 5.75 3.03 10.52
C VAL A 31 5.17 3.81 9.35
N HIS A 32 5.78 3.71 8.18
CA HIS A 32 5.16 4.18 6.93
C HIS A 32 4.23 3.09 6.39
N VAL A 33 2.96 3.43 6.16
CA VAL A 33 1.95 2.44 5.74
C VAL A 33 1.59 2.64 4.27
N HIS A 34 1.92 1.66 3.44
CA HIS A 34 1.45 1.54 2.07
C HIS A 34 0.14 0.76 2.04
N ILE A 35 -0.95 1.44 1.76
CA ILE A 35 -2.26 0.82 1.57
C ILE A 35 -2.32 0.32 0.11
N VAL A 36 -2.34 -1.00 -0.05
CA VAL A 36 -2.40 -1.66 -1.35
C VAL A 36 -3.83 -2.14 -1.59
N SER A 37 -4.50 -1.58 -2.59
CA SER A 37 -5.87 -1.98 -2.93
C SER A 37 -6.13 -1.86 -4.43
N ASN A 38 -7.35 -2.21 -4.84
CA ASN A 38 -7.86 -2.00 -6.18
C ASN A 38 -8.87 -0.86 -6.16
N THR A 39 -8.56 0.24 -6.85
CA THR A 39 -9.51 1.37 -6.99
C THR A 39 -10.52 1.18 -8.12
N ARG A 40 -10.29 0.20 -9.00
CA ARG A 40 -11.16 -0.05 -10.14
C ARG A 40 -12.49 -0.62 -9.65
N ARG A 41 -13.55 -0.18 -10.33
CA ARG A 41 -14.88 -0.77 -10.15
C ARG A 41 -14.85 -2.22 -10.62
N ASP A 42 -15.59 -3.08 -9.93
CA ASP A 42 -15.81 -4.44 -10.39
C ASP A 42 -16.85 -4.48 -11.54
N GLU A 43 -17.16 -5.69 -12.00
CA GLU A 43 -18.13 -5.95 -13.06
C GLU A 43 -19.56 -5.47 -12.73
N PHE A 44 -19.85 -5.23 -11.45
CA PHE A 44 -21.13 -4.71 -10.96
C PHE A 44 -21.10 -3.19 -10.76
N GLY A 45 -19.95 -2.54 -10.96
CA GLY A 45 -19.78 -1.10 -10.83
C GLY A 45 -19.38 -0.66 -9.41
N ASP A 46 -19.15 -1.59 -8.49
CA ASP A 46 -18.84 -1.30 -7.10
C ASP A 46 -17.33 -1.09 -6.90
N LYS A 47 -16.98 -0.11 -6.05
CA LYS A 47 -15.60 0.10 -5.62
C LYS A 47 -15.33 -0.77 -4.40
N ARG A 48 -14.26 -1.55 -4.46
CA ARG A 48 -13.81 -2.32 -3.30
C ARG A 48 -12.97 -1.53 -2.31
N PHE A 49 -12.59 -0.29 -2.62
CA PHE A 49 -11.76 0.50 -1.71
C PHE A 49 -12.61 1.24 -0.68
N SER A 50 -12.28 1.06 0.59
CA SER A 50 -12.98 1.68 1.72
C SER A 50 -12.94 3.21 1.67
N THR A 51 -14.11 3.85 1.73
CA THR A 51 -14.25 5.31 1.83
C THR A 51 -13.53 5.87 3.05
N ARG A 52 -13.49 5.12 4.16
CA ARG A 52 -12.79 5.54 5.39
C ARG A 52 -11.28 5.63 5.17
N LEU A 53 -10.71 4.63 4.51
CA LEU A 53 -9.30 4.62 4.14
C LEU A 53 -8.97 5.72 3.13
N GLN A 54 -9.90 6.02 2.22
CA GLN A 54 -9.77 7.15 1.32
C GLN A 54 -9.71 8.48 2.08
N ASN A 55 -10.63 8.71 3.02
CA ASN A 55 -10.64 9.92 3.84
C ASN A 55 -9.36 10.06 4.66
N LEU A 56 -8.87 8.97 5.26
CA LEU A 56 -7.62 8.94 6.01
C LEU A 56 -6.42 9.39 5.16
N LEU A 57 -6.33 8.94 3.90
CA LEU A 57 -5.28 9.36 2.97
C LEU A 57 -5.39 10.85 2.63
N GLU A 58 -6.60 11.36 2.41
CA GLU A 58 -6.86 12.77 2.11
C GLU A 58 -6.50 13.68 3.31
N GLU A 59 -6.79 13.23 4.54
CA GLU A 59 -6.39 13.90 5.78
C GLU A 59 -4.87 13.94 5.97
N GLU A 60 -4.16 12.85 5.69
CA GLU A 60 -2.69 12.83 5.74
C GLU A 60 -2.08 13.79 4.69
N ILE A 61 -2.62 13.82 3.47
CA ILE A 61 -2.18 14.75 2.42
C ILE A 61 -2.41 16.21 2.84
N SER A 62 -3.61 16.54 3.34
CA SER A 62 -3.97 17.90 3.73
C SER A 62 -3.21 18.41 4.97
N SER A 63 -2.89 17.52 5.90
CA SER A 63 -2.07 17.82 7.08
C SER A 63 -0.56 17.88 6.80
N GLY A 64 -0.13 17.53 5.58
CA GLY A 64 1.28 17.49 5.17
C GLY A 64 2.07 16.33 5.77
N LYS A 65 1.40 15.44 6.53
CA LYS A 65 2.00 14.25 7.12
C LYS A 65 1.93 13.14 6.07
N ARG A 66 3.05 12.83 5.44
CA ARG A 66 3.13 11.76 4.42
C ARG A 66 3.50 10.42 5.04
N ARG A 67 2.78 9.99 6.09
CA ARG A 67 3.06 8.73 6.81
C ARG A 67 2.32 7.53 6.22
N SER A 68 1.38 7.78 5.32
CA SER A 68 0.73 6.76 4.52
C SER A 68 0.81 7.09 3.03
N SER A 69 0.66 6.05 2.20
CA SER A 69 0.52 6.18 0.76
C SER A 69 -0.38 5.10 0.19
N PHE A 70 -0.90 5.36 -1.00
CA PHE A 70 -1.78 4.44 -1.70
C PHE A 70 -1.06 3.82 -2.90
N ILE A 71 -1.24 2.51 -3.08
CA ILE A 71 -0.73 1.76 -4.24
C ILE A 71 -1.90 1.05 -4.90
N ASP A 72 -2.19 1.41 -6.16
CA ASP A 72 -3.11 0.61 -6.97
C ASP A 72 -2.42 -0.69 -7.40
N ILE A 73 -3.00 -1.82 -6.98
CA ILE A 73 -2.43 -3.14 -7.24
C ILE A 73 -2.30 -3.46 -8.74
N ASN A 74 -3.16 -2.90 -9.59
CA ASN A 74 -3.11 -3.16 -11.03
C ASN A 74 -1.94 -2.43 -11.67
N ASP A 75 -1.72 -1.18 -11.28
CA ASP A 75 -0.62 -0.36 -11.80
C ASP A 75 0.72 -0.90 -11.29
N TRP A 76 0.74 -1.37 -10.04
CA TRP A 76 1.91 -2.02 -9.47
C TRP A 76 2.26 -3.32 -10.20
N LYS A 77 1.27 -4.17 -10.50
CA LYS A 77 1.45 -5.37 -11.35
C LYS A 77 2.02 -5.03 -12.73
N GLN A 78 1.52 -3.97 -13.38
CA GLN A 78 2.04 -3.56 -14.69
C GLN A 78 3.49 -3.08 -14.60
N SER A 79 3.85 -2.37 -13.53
CA SER A 79 5.20 -1.88 -13.30
C SER A 79 6.18 -3.03 -13.09
N ILE A 80 5.77 -4.10 -12.42
CA ILE A 80 6.58 -5.32 -12.25
C ILE A 80 6.77 -6.03 -13.59
N LYS A 81 5.71 -6.18 -14.41
CA LYS A 81 5.82 -6.83 -15.72
C LYS A 81 6.77 -6.12 -16.68
N LYS A 82 6.89 -4.80 -16.57
CA LYS A 82 7.83 -3.99 -17.37
C LYS A 82 9.28 -4.13 -16.91
N ARG A 83 9.53 -4.62 -15.70
CA ARG A 83 10.88 -4.91 -15.22
C ARG A 83 11.24 -6.31 -15.68
N GLU A 84 12.30 -6.42 -16.48
CA GLU A 84 12.93 -7.73 -16.66
C GLU A 84 13.36 -8.23 -15.28
N PRO A 85 13.00 -9.47 -14.89
CA PRO A 85 13.52 -10.02 -13.66
C PRO A 85 15.05 -10.04 -13.77
N PRO A 86 15.79 -9.68 -12.70
CA PRO A 86 17.23 -9.86 -12.72
C PRO A 86 17.53 -11.32 -13.05
N SER A 87 18.57 -11.55 -13.85
CA SER A 87 18.95 -12.87 -14.39
C SER A 87 19.18 -13.97 -13.34
N SER A 88 19.15 -13.61 -12.05
CA SER A 88 19.33 -14.46 -10.88
C SER A 88 18.03 -14.88 -10.16
N VAL A 89 16.84 -14.47 -10.60
CA VAL A 89 15.59 -14.90 -9.95
C VAL A 89 15.18 -16.28 -10.48
N ALA A 90 15.63 -17.33 -9.80
CA ALA A 90 15.05 -18.65 -9.93
C ALA A 90 13.62 -18.62 -9.37
N VAL A 91 12.62 -18.77 -10.24
CA VAL A 91 11.24 -19.02 -9.83
C VAL A 91 11.22 -20.42 -9.21
N LEU A 92 11.21 -20.48 -7.88
CA LEU A 92 10.98 -21.72 -7.16
C LEU A 92 9.51 -22.09 -7.33
N GLU A 93 9.21 -22.91 -8.33
CA GLU A 93 7.94 -23.62 -8.38
C GLU A 93 7.89 -24.57 -7.18
N ARG A 94 7.07 -24.22 -6.18
CA ARG A 94 6.76 -25.13 -5.09
C ARG A 94 5.74 -26.15 -5.62
N THR A 95 6.21 -27.39 -5.76
CA THR A 95 5.42 -28.59 -6.03
C THR A 95 4.55 -28.97 -4.85
#